data_AF-X1SFV6-F1
#
_entry.id   AF-X1SFV6-F1
#
_cell.length_a   1.000
_cell.length_b   1.000
_cell.length_c   1.000
_cell.angle_alpha   90.00
_cell.angle_beta   90.00
_cell.angle_gamma   90.00
#
_symmetry.space_group_name_H-M   'P 1'
#
loop_
_entity.id
_entity.type
_entity.pdbx_description
1 polymer ?
#
loop_
_entity_poly.entity_id
_entity_poly.type
_entity_poly.pdbx_seq_one_letter_code
_entity_poly.pdbx_strand_id
1 'polypeptide(L)'
;MSEMTRRERILAASRRQMADRLPFFHNWRHSQQGLAERECRNRGMGMSWARAGYTMTMHGVEMIETQEVTSGEQTIRRTYKTPVGTISLVEKRATGVEQWHALRSWGDVTPWQTERAVKAPEDYKVLKYMYENLEIKPDYFPLEQAKDWLGEDGVVLDWVPHCGLQLLMIDWVGADGGRFF
;
A
#
# COMPACT_ATOMS: atom_id res chain seq x y z
N MET A 1 0.53 4.79 -38.35
CA MET A 1 -0.35 4.64 -37.18
C MET A 1 -0.27 5.93 -36.39
N SER A 2 -1.39 6.45 -35.86
CA SER A 2 -1.33 7.60 -34.94
C SER A 2 -0.50 7.22 -33.72
N GLU A 3 0.27 8.17 -33.19
CA GLU A 3 1.05 7.97 -31.97
C GLU A 3 0.09 7.71 -30.79
N MET A 4 0.25 6.58 -30.09
CA MET A 4 -0.58 6.27 -28.93
C MET A 4 -0.17 7.13 -27.75
N THR A 5 -1.13 7.48 -26.88
CA THR A 5 -0.81 8.06 -25.58
C THR A 5 -0.04 7.05 -24.71
N ARG A 6 0.55 7.53 -23.60
CA ARG A 6 1.23 6.64 -22.64
C ARG A 6 0.22 5.64 -22.08
N ARG A 7 -0.98 6.11 -21.73
CA ARG A 7 -2.10 5.31 -21.27
C ARG A 7 -2.56 4.27 -22.29
N GLU A 8 -2.84 4.69 -23.52
CA GLU A 8 -3.29 3.78 -24.60
C GLU A 8 -2.30 2.64 -24.83
N ARG A 9 -1.01 2.95 -24.86
CA ARG A 9 0.07 1.97 -25.04
C ARG A 9 0.12 0.94 -23.92
N ILE A 10 0.01 1.39 -22.66
CA ILE A 10 -0.01 0.51 -21.49
C ILE A 10 -1.25 -0.41 -21.54
N LEU A 11 -2.42 0.13 -21.88
CA LEU A 11 -3.67 -0.64 -21.95
C LEU A 11 -3.67 -1.64 -23.11
N ALA A 12 -3.18 -1.25 -24.29
CA ALA A 12 -3.06 -2.15 -25.43
C ALA A 12 -2.19 -3.37 -25.09
N ALA A 13 -0.99 -3.13 -24.54
CA ALA A 13 -0.09 -4.20 -24.13
C ALA A 13 -0.69 -5.11 -23.05
N SER A 14 -1.36 -4.52 -22.05
CA SER A 14 -2.03 -5.27 -20.97
C SER A 14 -3.16 -6.16 -21.48
N ARG A 15 -3.75 -5.81 -22.64
CA ARG A 15 -4.81 -6.57 -23.33
C ARG A 15 -4.28 -7.47 -24.44
N ARG A 16 -2.96 -7.69 -24.51
CA ARG A 16 -2.29 -8.49 -25.56
C ARG A 16 -2.53 -7.96 -26.98
N GLN A 17 -2.73 -6.65 -27.12
CA GLN A 17 -2.86 -5.97 -28.40
C GLN A 17 -1.51 -5.37 -28.81
N MET A 18 -1.35 -5.12 -30.12
CA MET A 18 -0.17 -4.43 -30.64
C MET A 18 -0.21 -2.95 -30.27
N ALA A 19 0.81 -2.50 -29.55
CA ALA A 19 1.04 -1.09 -29.28
C ALA A 19 2.01 -0.49 -30.30
N ASP A 20 2.02 0.84 -30.43
CA ASP A 20 2.90 1.56 -31.36
C ASP A 20 4.40 1.42 -31.00
N ARG A 21 4.73 1.15 -29.73
CA ARG A 21 6.07 0.81 -29.20
C ARG A 21 5.93 0.11 -27.84
N LEU A 22 7.04 -0.41 -27.31
CA LEU A 22 7.07 -1.02 -25.99
C LEU A 22 6.61 -0.01 -24.91
N PRO A 23 5.58 -0.32 -24.09
CA PRO A 23 5.19 0.54 -22.99
C PRO A 23 6.31 0.62 -21.96
N PHE A 24 6.57 1.84 -21.49
CA PHE A 24 7.48 2.12 -20.39
C PHE A 24 6.76 3.02 -19.38
N PHE A 25 6.64 2.55 -18.14
CA PHE A 25 6.08 3.34 -17.06
C PHE A 25 6.71 2.95 -15.73
N HIS A 26 6.62 3.85 -14.75
CA HIS A 26 7.09 3.61 -13.40
C HIS A 26 5.94 3.67 -12.40
N ASN A 27 6.13 3.06 -11.23
CA ASN A 27 5.18 3.17 -10.13
C ASN A 27 5.36 4.52 -9.43
N TRP A 28 4.30 5.32 -9.31
CA TRP A 28 4.35 6.63 -8.65
C TRP A 28 4.91 6.53 -7.23
N ARG A 29 4.52 5.48 -6.49
CA ARG A 29 5.02 5.19 -5.14
C ARG A 29 6.53 4.94 -5.03
N HIS A 30 7.21 4.74 -6.15
CA HIS A 30 8.66 4.52 -6.24
C HIS A 30 9.35 5.59 -7.10
N SER A 31 8.64 6.63 -7.52
CA SER A 31 9.17 7.71 -8.34
C SER A 31 9.53 8.90 -7.46
N GLN A 32 10.79 9.34 -7.55
CA GLN A 32 11.19 10.64 -7.04
C GLN A 32 10.59 11.74 -7.91
N GLN A 33 10.36 12.92 -7.33
CA GLN A 33 9.93 14.10 -8.07
C GLN A 33 11.14 14.97 -8.36
N GLY A 34 11.33 15.42 -9.60
CA GLY A 34 12.45 16.30 -9.92
C GLY A 34 12.91 16.23 -11.36
N LEU A 35 14.17 16.61 -11.59
CA LEU A 35 14.75 16.74 -12.92
C LEU A 35 14.75 15.42 -13.70
N ALA A 36 15.28 14.35 -13.10
CA ALA A 36 15.42 13.06 -13.77
C ALA A 36 14.08 12.41 -14.10
N GLU A 37 13.12 12.44 -13.17
CA GLU A 37 11.76 11.92 -13.40
C GLU A 37 11.09 12.68 -14.56
N ARG A 38 11.15 14.02 -14.55
CA ARG A 38 10.57 14.84 -15.62
C ARG A 38 11.22 14.58 -16.97
N GLU A 39 12.55 14.41 -17.03
CA GLU A 39 13.23 14.04 -18.27
C GLU A 39 12.72 12.70 -18.81
N CYS A 40 12.61 11.68 -17.95
CA CYS A 40 12.05 10.39 -18.31
C CYS A 40 10.60 10.53 -18.81
N ARG A 41 9.75 11.31 -18.13
CA ARG A 41 8.36 11.54 -18.58
C ARG A 41 8.31 12.23 -19.94
N ASN A 42 9.12 13.26 -20.15
CA ASN A 42 9.23 13.98 -21.42
C ASN A 42 9.69 13.05 -22.57
N ARG A 43 10.50 12.03 -22.26
CA ARG A 43 10.96 11.00 -23.20
C ARG A 43 9.96 9.86 -23.42
N GLY A 44 8.81 9.90 -22.77
CA GLY A 44 7.70 8.95 -22.99
C GLY A 44 7.43 7.97 -21.84
N MET A 45 8.09 8.11 -20.68
CA MET A 45 7.75 7.33 -19.49
C MET A 45 6.35 7.69 -19.00
N GLY A 46 5.48 6.69 -18.86
CA GLY A 46 4.19 6.82 -18.19
C GLY A 46 4.29 6.66 -16.68
N MET A 47 3.19 6.95 -15.98
CA MET A 47 3.07 6.73 -14.55
C MET A 47 1.95 5.76 -14.24
N SER A 48 2.19 4.85 -13.30
CA SER A 48 1.10 4.09 -12.67
C SER A 48 0.83 4.64 -11.28
N TRP A 49 -0.42 5.00 -11.02
CA TRP A 49 -0.84 5.58 -9.75
C TRP A 49 -1.87 4.69 -9.09
N ALA A 50 -1.46 4.02 -8.01
CA ALA A 50 -2.36 3.16 -7.25
C ALA A 50 -3.04 3.94 -6.11
N ARG A 51 -4.35 3.75 -5.94
CA ARG A 51 -5.15 4.21 -4.80
C ARG A 51 -6.21 3.15 -4.48
N ALA A 52 -6.62 3.04 -3.22
CA ALA A 52 -7.70 2.11 -2.86
C ALA A 52 -9.05 2.70 -3.28
N GLY A 53 -9.83 1.94 -4.06
CA GLY A 53 -11.20 2.26 -4.44
C GLY A 53 -12.25 1.86 -3.39
N TYR A 54 -11.86 1.79 -2.11
CA TYR A 54 -12.70 1.30 -1.03
C TYR A 54 -12.30 1.86 0.32
N THR A 55 -13.22 1.74 1.28
CA THR A 55 -12.99 1.96 2.71
C THR A 55 -13.19 0.66 3.47
N MET A 56 -12.52 0.51 4.62
CA MET A 56 -12.60 -0.66 5.49
C MET A 56 -12.96 -0.23 6.91
N THR A 57 -13.94 -0.90 7.51
CA THR A 57 -14.32 -0.71 8.91
C THR A 57 -14.33 -2.06 9.62
N MET A 58 -13.59 -2.19 10.74
CA MET A 58 -13.64 -3.38 11.58
C MET A 58 -14.59 -3.16 12.76
N HIS A 59 -15.74 -3.85 12.75
CA HIS A 59 -16.77 -3.70 13.78
C HIS A 59 -16.42 -4.48 15.05
N GLY A 60 -16.68 -3.88 16.21
CA GLY A 60 -16.39 -4.51 17.50
C GLY A 60 -14.89 -4.75 17.77
N VAL A 61 -14.03 -3.97 17.11
CA VAL A 61 -12.58 -3.99 17.31
C VAL A 61 -12.14 -2.60 17.79
N GLU A 62 -11.55 -2.52 18.97
CA GLU A 62 -10.90 -1.30 19.46
C GLU A 62 -9.42 -1.35 19.07
N MET A 63 -8.98 -0.41 18.23
CA MET A 63 -7.58 -0.26 17.83
C MET A 63 -6.95 0.89 18.62
N ILE A 64 -5.90 0.57 19.38
CA ILE A 64 -5.13 1.54 20.16
C ILE A 64 -3.72 1.59 19.60
N GLU A 65 -3.27 2.79 19.25
CA GLU A 65 -1.90 3.06 18.88
C GLU A 65 -1.19 3.81 20.02
N THR A 66 -0.09 3.25 20.53
CA THR A 66 0.78 3.93 21.50
C THR A 66 2.15 4.15 20.87
N GLN A 67 2.67 5.36 21.02
CA GLN A 67 3.96 5.76 20.47
C GLN A 67 4.97 5.98 21.60
N GLU A 68 6.18 5.48 21.39
CA GLU A 68 7.35 5.77 22.22
C GLU A 68 8.47 6.29 21.31
N VAL A 69 9.18 7.32 21.78
CA VAL A 69 10.35 7.85 21.07
C VAL A 69 11.55 7.73 21.99
N THR A 70 12.52 6.91 21.60
CA THR A 70 13.75 6.68 22.35
C THR A 70 14.94 7.03 21.45
N SER A 71 15.77 7.98 21.86
CA SER A 71 16.98 8.36 21.11
C SER A 71 16.74 8.71 19.63
N GLY A 72 15.57 9.27 19.30
CA GLY A 72 15.18 9.65 17.93
C GLY A 72 14.58 8.51 17.09
N GLU A 73 14.50 7.29 17.62
CA GLU A 73 13.79 6.18 16.99
C GLU A 73 12.33 6.12 17.50
N GLN A 74 11.38 6.14 16.57
CA GLN A 74 9.96 6.03 16.88
C GLN A 74 9.52 4.57 16.84
N THR A 75 9.07 4.05 17.98
CA THR A 75 8.46 2.73 18.10
C THR A 75 6.97 2.90 18.34
N ILE A 76 6.17 2.09 17.66
CA ILE A 76 4.71 2.15 17.70
C ILE A 76 4.18 0.76 17.99
N ARG A 77 3.35 0.67 19.03
CA ARG A 77 2.57 -0.52 19.32
C ARG A 77 1.13 -0.29 18.90
N ARG A 78 0.63 -1.14 17.99
CA ARG A 78 -0.79 -1.20 17.65
C ARG A 78 -1.40 -2.40 18.34
N THR A 79 -2.45 -2.16 19.12
CA THR A 79 -3.18 -3.18 19.88
C THR A 79 -4.61 -3.27 19.38
N TYR A 80 -5.05 -4.47 19.00
CA TYR A 80 -6.41 -4.77 18.58
C TYR A 80 -7.09 -5.54 19.71
N LYS A 81 -8.06 -4.91 20.37
CA LYS A 81 -8.90 -5.54 21.39
C LYS A 81 -10.22 -5.97 20.77
N THR A 82 -10.60 -7.21 21.02
CA THR A 82 -11.86 -7.82 20.56
C THR A 82 -12.52 -8.56 21.72
N PRO A 83 -13.82 -8.92 21.62
CA PRO A 83 -14.49 -9.74 22.63
C PRO A 83 -13.86 -11.13 22.86
N VAL A 84 -13.11 -11.64 21.87
CA VAL A 84 -12.52 -13.00 21.92
C VAL A 84 -11.03 -13.00 22.31
N GLY A 85 -10.43 -11.81 22.49
CA GLY A 85 -9.03 -11.66 22.89
C GLY A 85 -8.39 -10.39 22.34
N THR A 86 -7.08 -10.26 22.58
CA THR A 86 -6.29 -9.09 22.20
C THR A 86 -5.01 -9.54 21.51
N ILE A 87 -4.70 -8.95 20.37
CA ILE A 87 -3.41 -9.11 19.68
C ILE A 87 -2.73 -7.76 19.52
N SER A 88 -1.41 -7.74 19.44
CA SER A 88 -0.67 -6.49 19.19
C SER A 88 0.57 -6.72 18.37
N LEU A 89 0.92 -5.72 17.57
CA LEU A 89 2.14 -5.66 16.80
C LEU A 89 2.96 -4.45 17.22
N VAL A 90 4.25 -4.50 16.94
CA VAL A 90 5.17 -3.38 17.14
C VAL A 90 5.88 -3.10 15.83
N GLU A 91 5.94 -1.82 15.47
CA GLU A 91 6.70 -1.34 14.33
C GLU A 91 7.60 -0.16 14.69
N LYS A 92 8.74 -0.08 14.00
CA LYS A 92 9.64 1.05 13.99
C LYS A 92 9.31 1.93 12.78
N ARG A 93 9.12 3.22 13.00
CA ARG A 93 8.92 4.22 11.94
C ARG A 93 10.15 5.12 11.85
N ALA A 94 10.70 5.26 10.66
CA ALA A 94 11.70 6.28 10.38
C ALA A 94 11.05 7.68 10.33
N THR A 95 11.86 8.74 10.41
CA THR A 95 11.35 10.11 10.33
C THR A 95 10.59 10.36 9.03
N GLY A 96 9.38 10.91 9.15
CA GLY A 96 8.54 11.26 8.00
C GLY A 96 7.73 10.11 7.42
N VAL A 97 7.68 8.92 8.05
CA VAL A 97 6.70 7.88 7.69
C VAL A 97 5.30 8.47 7.72
N GLU A 98 4.43 8.03 6.82
CA GLU A 98 3.09 8.59 6.55
C GLU A 98 3.09 10.02 5.98
N GLN A 99 4.25 10.63 5.75
CA GLN A 99 4.37 11.98 5.18
C GLN A 99 4.95 11.98 3.75
N TRP A 100 5.44 10.85 3.26
CA TRP A 100 5.93 10.68 1.88
C TRP A 100 5.04 9.77 1.03
N HIS A 101 5.40 9.58 -0.25
CA HIS A 101 4.66 8.77 -1.22
C HIS A 101 4.34 7.38 -0.66
N ALA A 102 3.06 6.99 -0.74
CA ALA A 102 2.57 5.70 -0.25
C ALA A 102 2.97 5.42 1.22
N LEU A 103 2.82 6.43 2.07
CA LEU A 103 3.04 6.38 3.52
C LEU A 103 4.48 6.06 3.94
N ARG A 104 5.46 6.28 3.06
CA ARG A 104 6.89 6.08 3.33
C ARG A 104 7.49 7.21 4.15
N SER A 105 8.71 6.98 4.64
CA SER A 105 9.60 8.02 5.17
C SER A 105 10.22 8.87 4.08
N TRP A 106 10.87 9.98 4.45
CA TRP A 106 11.67 10.78 3.51
C TRP A 106 12.89 10.04 2.95
N GLY A 107 13.29 8.93 3.58
CA GLY A 107 14.30 8.01 3.04
C GLY A 107 13.71 6.87 2.20
N ASP A 108 12.45 6.98 1.76
CA ASP A 108 11.69 5.97 1.04
C ASP A 108 11.53 4.62 1.77
N VAL A 109 11.61 4.64 3.11
CA VAL A 109 11.49 3.43 3.94
C VAL A 109 10.06 3.29 4.47
N THR A 110 9.51 2.08 4.41
CA THR A 110 8.22 1.72 5.02
C THR A 110 8.39 1.39 6.51
N PRO A 111 7.31 1.39 7.32
CA PRO A 111 7.36 0.89 8.69
C PRO A 111 8.00 -0.50 8.77
N TRP A 112 8.86 -0.72 9.78
CA TRP A 112 9.47 -2.02 10.04
C TRP A 112 8.76 -2.69 11.20
N GLN A 113 8.01 -3.77 10.96
CA GLN A 113 7.43 -4.56 12.05
C GLN A 113 8.52 -5.37 12.78
N THR A 114 8.73 -5.07 14.06
CA THR A 114 9.64 -5.80 14.96
C THR A 114 8.95 -6.91 15.74
N GLU A 115 7.65 -6.79 15.97
CA GLU A 115 6.83 -7.78 16.68
C GLU A 115 5.55 -8.03 15.88
N ARG A 116 5.22 -9.29 15.64
CA ARG A 116 4.05 -9.71 14.87
C ARG A 116 2.82 -9.84 15.77
N ALA A 117 1.64 -9.68 15.16
CA ALA A 117 0.38 -9.68 15.90
C ALA A 117 0.00 -11.08 16.38
N VAL A 118 0.15 -12.08 15.51
CA VAL A 118 -0.09 -13.50 15.82
C VAL A 118 1.21 -14.10 16.32
N LYS A 119 1.21 -14.59 17.56
CA LYS A 119 2.37 -15.17 18.25
C LYS A 119 2.15 -16.62 18.65
N ALA A 120 0.90 -17.02 18.84
CA ALA A 120 0.51 -18.38 19.19
C ALA A 120 -0.78 -18.79 18.46
N PRO A 121 -1.09 -20.11 18.35
CA PRO A 121 -2.30 -20.58 17.70
C PRO A 121 -3.60 -19.95 18.24
N GLU A 122 -3.63 -19.58 19.52
CA GLU A 122 -4.80 -18.98 20.17
C GLU A 122 -5.12 -17.58 19.63
N ASP A 123 -4.13 -16.87 19.06
CA ASP A 123 -4.32 -15.52 18.50
C ASP A 123 -5.15 -15.54 17.21
N TYR A 124 -5.20 -16.68 16.50
CA TYR A 124 -6.00 -16.80 15.27
C TYR A 124 -7.49 -16.57 15.51
N LYS A 125 -8.01 -16.83 16.71
CA LYS A 125 -9.43 -16.53 17.01
C LYS A 125 -9.71 -15.03 16.97
N VAL A 126 -8.75 -14.20 17.40
CA VAL A 126 -8.84 -12.74 17.36
C VAL A 126 -8.79 -12.26 15.93
N LEU A 127 -7.84 -12.77 15.14
CA LEU A 127 -7.71 -12.42 13.74
C LEU A 127 -8.95 -12.82 12.93
N LYS A 128 -9.48 -14.03 13.17
CA LYS A 128 -10.72 -14.52 12.56
C LYS A 128 -11.89 -13.59 12.89
N TYR A 129 -12.04 -13.21 14.15
CA TYR A 129 -13.08 -12.26 14.56
C TYR A 129 -12.95 -10.93 13.80
N MET A 130 -11.74 -10.36 13.67
CA MET A 130 -11.52 -9.10 12.96
C MET A 130 -11.99 -9.18 11.49
N TYR A 131 -11.70 -10.27 10.78
CA TYR A 131 -12.10 -10.45 9.38
C TYR A 131 -13.58 -10.83 9.22
N GLU A 132 -14.16 -11.59 10.15
CA GLU A 132 -15.60 -11.89 10.17
C GLU A 132 -16.44 -10.63 10.45
N ASN A 133 -15.86 -9.62 11.08
CA ASN A 133 -16.50 -8.33 11.40
C ASN A 133 -15.97 -7.17 10.54
N LEU A 134 -15.30 -7.46 9.42
CA LEU A 134 -14.80 -6.46 8.49
C LEU A 134 -15.88 -6.08 7.46
N GLU A 135 -16.23 -4.80 7.41
CA GLU A 135 -17.05 -4.23 6.35
C GLU A 135 -16.17 -3.49 5.34
N ILE A 136 -16.31 -3.82 4.06
CA ILE A 136 -15.64 -3.12 2.95
C ILE A 136 -16.71 -2.41 2.13
N LYS A 137 -16.60 -1.08 2.01
CA LYS A 137 -17.51 -0.26 1.20
C LYS A 137 -16.77 0.33 0.00
N PRO A 138 -17.33 0.27 -1.22
CA PRO A 138 -16.72 0.93 -2.36
C PRO A 138 -16.65 2.45 -2.13
N ASP A 139 -15.50 3.02 -2.48
CA ASP A 139 -15.26 4.46 -2.50
C ASP A 139 -14.40 4.76 -3.74
N TYR A 140 -15.06 5.10 -4.85
CA TYR A 140 -14.39 5.31 -6.12
C TYR A 140 -13.74 6.69 -6.25
N PHE A 141 -14.02 7.61 -5.31
CA PHE A 141 -13.52 8.98 -5.39
C PHE A 141 -11.98 9.06 -5.52
N PRO A 142 -11.17 8.31 -4.74
CA PRO A 142 -9.72 8.36 -4.87
C PRO A 142 -9.24 7.99 -6.28
N LEU A 143 -9.86 6.99 -6.92
CA LEU A 143 -9.52 6.52 -8.25
C LEU A 143 -9.90 7.54 -9.33
N GLU A 144 -11.11 8.10 -9.27
CA GLU A 144 -11.57 9.09 -10.24
C GLU A 144 -10.72 10.36 -10.16
N GLN A 145 -10.42 10.85 -8.96
CA GLN A 145 -9.53 11.99 -8.79
C GLN A 145 -8.12 11.72 -9.38
N ALA A 146 -7.56 10.53 -9.15
CA ALA A 146 -6.26 10.18 -9.73
C ALA A 146 -6.31 10.12 -11.26
N LYS A 147 -7.42 9.65 -11.84
CA LYS A 147 -7.60 9.61 -13.30
C LYS A 147 -7.64 11.02 -13.87
N ASP A 148 -8.35 11.94 -13.21
CA ASP A 148 -8.44 13.33 -13.63
C ASP A 148 -7.07 14.03 -13.56
N TRP A 149 -6.30 13.79 -12.50
CA TRP A 149 -4.96 14.38 -12.35
C TRP A 149 -3.93 13.78 -13.29
N LEU A 150 -3.99 12.47 -13.55
CA LEU A 150 -3.01 11.77 -14.38
C LEU A 150 -3.30 11.94 -15.87
N GLY A 151 -4.58 12.02 -16.26
CA GLY A 151 -5.01 12.08 -17.65
C GLY A 151 -4.42 10.95 -18.49
N GLU A 152 -3.80 11.30 -19.61
CA GLU A 152 -3.22 10.36 -20.58
C GLU A 152 -1.76 9.98 -20.27
N ASP A 153 -1.19 10.48 -19.16
CA ASP A 153 0.20 10.21 -18.78
C ASP A 153 0.42 8.84 -18.14
N GLY A 154 -0.63 8.02 -18.02
CA GLY A 154 -0.48 6.61 -17.66
C GLY A 154 -1.77 5.95 -17.17
N VAL A 155 -1.67 5.09 -16.16
CA VAL A 155 -2.80 4.28 -15.68
C VAL A 155 -3.00 4.43 -14.18
N VAL A 156 -4.26 4.49 -13.77
CA VAL A 156 -4.64 4.38 -12.36
C VAL A 156 -4.95 2.93 -12.05
N LEU A 157 -4.42 2.44 -10.95
CA LEU A 157 -4.60 1.07 -10.48
C LEU A 157 -5.42 1.08 -9.20
N ASP A 158 -6.40 0.18 -9.10
CA ASP A 158 -7.04 -0.08 -7.83
C ASP A 158 -6.08 -0.85 -6.93
N TRP A 159 -5.72 -0.25 -5.80
CA TRP A 159 -4.87 -0.90 -4.81
C TRP A 159 -5.72 -1.88 -4.01
N VAL A 160 -5.49 -3.18 -4.21
CA VAL A 160 -6.11 -4.24 -3.40
C VAL A 160 -5.14 -4.74 -2.32
N PRO A 161 -5.65 -5.11 -1.14
CA PRO A 161 -4.80 -5.65 -0.09
C PRO A 161 -4.32 -7.05 -0.48
N HIS A 162 -3.31 -7.55 0.22
CA HIS A 162 -2.95 -8.96 0.12
C HIS A 162 -4.15 -9.85 0.45
N CYS A 163 -4.17 -11.06 -0.11
CA CYS A 163 -5.24 -12.03 0.15
C CYS A 163 -4.69 -13.41 0.53
N GLY A 164 -5.53 -14.21 1.20
CA GLY A 164 -5.22 -15.58 1.57
C GLY A 164 -3.92 -15.71 2.38
N LEU A 165 -3.07 -16.65 1.99
CA LEU A 165 -1.81 -16.91 2.68
C LEU A 165 -0.85 -15.70 2.62
N GLN A 166 -0.87 -14.93 1.54
CA GLN A 166 0.00 -13.76 1.41
C GLN A 166 -0.30 -12.72 2.51
N LEU A 167 -1.59 -12.46 2.76
CA LEU A 167 -2.06 -11.57 3.82
C LEU A 167 -1.62 -12.04 5.20
N LEU A 168 -1.81 -13.33 5.49
CA LEU A 168 -1.42 -13.91 6.77
C LEU A 168 0.10 -13.79 6.99
N MET A 169 0.89 -14.16 5.99
CA MET A 169 2.35 -14.16 6.08
C MET A 169 2.95 -12.76 6.15
N ILE A 170 2.42 -11.80 5.39
CA ILE A 170 2.99 -10.45 5.32
C ILE A 170 2.53 -9.58 6.49
N ASP A 171 1.24 -9.61 6.83
CA ASP A 171 0.65 -8.58 7.70
C ASP A 171 0.47 -9.04 9.16
N TRP A 172 0.35 -10.36 9.41
CA TRP A 172 -0.08 -10.86 10.72
C TRP A 172 0.91 -11.79 11.42
N VAL A 173 1.44 -12.78 10.70
CA VAL A 173 2.27 -13.87 11.25
C VAL A 173 3.75 -13.58 11.03
N GLY A 174 4.13 -13.07 9.86
CA GLY A 174 5.52 -12.89 9.46
C GLY A 174 6.20 -14.19 9.00
N ALA A 175 7.39 -14.03 8.42
CA ALA A 175 8.44 -15.05 8.44
C ALA A 175 9.48 -14.58 9.46
N ASP A 176 10.04 -15.48 10.27
CA ASP A 176 10.95 -15.17 11.38
C ASP A 176 11.92 -14.02 11.04
N GLY A 177 11.83 -12.91 11.78
CA GLY A 177 12.71 -11.74 11.69
C GLY A 177 12.94 -11.17 10.28
N GLY A 178 12.11 -10.24 9.80
CA GLY A 178 12.40 -9.54 8.54
C GLY A 178 11.32 -8.60 8.00
N ARG A 179 11.79 -7.60 7.25
CA ARG A 179 11.06 -6.62 6.40
C ARG A 179 10.17 -7.36 5.44
N PHE A 180 8.91 -6.97 5.23
CA PHE A 180 8.22 -7.34 3.99
C PHE A 180 7.34 -6.20 3.44
N PHE A 181 7.76 -5.80 2.22
CA PHE A 181 7.25 -4.95 1.11
C PHE A 181 6.24 -3.82 1.33
#